data_AF-A0A970EQT0-F1
#
_entry.id   AF-A0A970EQT0-F1
#
_cell.length_a   1.000
_cell.length_b   1.000
_cell.length_c   1.000
_cell.angle_alpha   90.00
_cell.angle_beta   90.00
_cell.angle_gamma   90.00
#
_symmetry.space_group_name_H-M   'P 1'
#
loop_
_entity.id
_entity.type
_entity.pdbx_description
1 polymer ?
#
loop_
_entity_poly.entity_id
_entity_poly.type
_entity_poly.pdbx_seq_one_letter_code
_entity_poly.pdbx_strand_id
1 'polypeptide(L)'
;MTNKFILKRCTVDAWDRNCLETSLTSLKGVLTDTALDPEILRKLLEFQAEDGSFLLTDSWNMPADARVDYGYVPTYLGAAILMRAYLAPEPQLPREQIADALVRALRLSCKRRLAGHGYEAEEGTLFALRVFKLGGLRDFLEKDPAICPEFQAVVWSLIDEREAQLKSEGTIQGAWHELLEEIRPGRRRYLAYGSNMCAEQMRYRCPQAAKIGVTYLKDWSLRLYGVATIEPNPGDKTPAVIWEISRDDEKSLDRFEGYPECYTKQNFIVTVQGTRFSVMAYVMTERNKQRLRNTTPSE
;
A
#
# COMPACT_ATOMS: atom_id res chain seq x y z
N MET A 1 -8.22 -35.09 -10.14
CA MET A 1 -9.04 -34.98 -8.91
C MET A 1 -9.33 -33.50 -8.73
N THR A 2 -10.58 -33.07 -8.90
CA THR A 2 -11.00 -31.69 -8.63
C THR A 2 -10.76 -31.40 -7.16
N ASN A 3 -9.77 -30.56 -6.86
CA ASN A 3 -9.46 -30.16 -5.49
C ASN A 3 -10.69 -29.43 -4.94
N LYS A 4 -11.43 -30.08 -4.03
CA LYS A 4 -12.62 -29.48 -3.43
C LYS A 4 -12.17 -28.28 -2.59
N PHE A 5 -12.64 -27.08 -2.94
CA PHE A 5 -12.36 -25.88 -2.14
C PHE A 5 -12.94 -26.05 -0.73
N ILE A 6 -12.07 -25.97 0.28
CA ILE A 6 -12.43 -26.10 1.69
C ILE A 6 -12.03 -24.81 2.40
N LEU A 7 -13.00 -24.18 3.06
CA LEU A 7 -12.78 -23.00 3.88
C LEU A 7 -13.69 -23.11 5.12
N LYS A 8 -13.10 -23.29 6.30
CA LYS A 8 -13.84 -23.57 7.53
C LYS A 8 -13.21 -22.85 8.73
N ARG A 9 -14.06 -22.33 9.62
CA ARG A 9 -13.64 -21.78 10.92
C ARG A 9 -13.52 -22.91 11.95
N CYS A 10 -12.42 -22.92 12.70
CA CYS A 10 -12.23 -23.75 13.88
C CYS A 10 -12.64 -22.98 15.13
N THR A 11 -13.17 -23.65 16.14
CA THR A 11 -13.42 -23.02 17.44
C THR A 11 -12.12 -22.98 18.24
N VAL A 12 -11.86 -21.91 19.01
CA VAL A 12 -10.62 -21.86 19.83
C VAL A 12 -10.54 -23.06 20.80
N ASP A 13 -11.68 -23.52 21.30
CA ASP A 13 -11.77 -24.68 22.21
C ASP A 13 -11.62 -26.04 21.50
N ALA A 14 -11.62 -26.07 20.16
CA ALA A 14 -11.43 -27.28 19.36
C ALA A 14 -10.46 -26.99 18.19
N TRP A 15 -9.21 -26.72 18.56
CA TRP A 15 -8.14 -26.40 17.61
C TRP A 15 -7.83 -27.58 16.69
N ASP A 16 -8.18 -27.47 15.41
CA ASP A 16 -7.90 -28.47 14.37
C ASP A 16 -6.88 -27.93 13.36
N ARG A 17 -5.61 -28.28 13.60
CA ARG A 17 -4.49 -27.86 12.75
C ARG A 17 -4.66 -28.31 11.29
N ASN A 18 -5.16 -29.52 11.06
CA ASN A 18 -5.37 -30.02 9.70
C ASN A 18 -6.42 -29.20 8.96
N CYS A 19 -7.50 -28.81 9.65
CA CYS A 19 -8.53 -27.95 9.07
C CYS A 19 -7.99 -26.55 8.70
N LEU A 20 -7.18 -25.95 9.58
CA LEU A 20 -6.55 -24.65 9.33
C LEU A 20 -5.58 -24.71 8.13
N GLU A 21 -4.70 -25.69 8.10
CA GLU A 21 -3.73 -25.88 7.01
C GLU A 21 -4.41 -26.22 5.68
N THR A 22 -5.49 -27.00 5.70
CA THR A 22 -6.31 -27.30 4.52
C THR A 22 -6.99 -26.05 3.97
N SER A 23 -7.51 -25.18 4.85
CA SER A 23 -8.14 -23.91 4.45
C SER A 23 -7.12 -22.96 3.81
N LEU A 24 -5.94 -22.82 4.42
CA LEU A 24 -4.83 -22.04 3.87
C LEU A 24 -4.37 -22.57 2.50
N THR A 25 -4.26 -23.89 2.36
CA THR A 25 -3.88 -24.54 1.10
C THR A 25 -4.93 -24.31 0.02
N SER A 26 -6.21 -24.38 0.37
CA SER A 26 -7.32 -24.11 -0.55
C SER A 26 -7.29 -22.66 -1.05
N LEU A 27 -7.11 -21.68 -0.15
CA LEU A 27 -7.00 -20.27 -0.53
C LEU A 27 -5.79 -20.00 -1.44
N LYS A 28 -4.62 -20.56 -1.12
CA LYS A 28 -3.42 -20.46 -1.96
C LYS A 28 -3.67 -21.06 -3.35
N GLY A 29 -4.28 -22.25 -3.40
CA GLY A 29 -4.61 -22.94 -4.65
C GLY A 29 -5.51 -22.10 -5.55
N VAL A 30 -6.58 -21.51 -5.00
CA VAL A 30 -7.49 -20.62 -5.74
C VAL A 30 -6.75 -19.40 -6.28
N LEU A 31 -5.89 -18.76 -5.48
CA LEU A 31 -5.14 -17.58 -5.89
C LEU A 31 -4.13 -17.87 -7.02
N THR A 32 -3.62 -19.10 -7.11
CA THR A 32 -2.72 -19.52 -8.19
C THR A 32 -3.42 -20.08 -9.42
N ASP A 33 -4.70 -20.43 -9.31
CA ASP A 33 -5.49 -20.91 -10.45
C ASP A 33 -5.74 -19.78 -11.46
N THR A 34 -5.70 -20.12 -12.75
CA THR A 34 -5.98 -19.22 -13.87
C THR A 34 -7.44 -18.81 -13.96
N ALA A 35 -8.37 -19.67 -13.52
CA ALA A 35 -9.79 -19.39 -13.52
C ALA A 35 -10.31 -19.26 -12.09
N LEU A 36 -11.09 -18.21 -11.82
CA LEU A 36 -11.81 -18.09 -10.56
C LEU A 36 -13.23 -18.64 -10.76
N ASP A 37 -13.64 -19.64 -9.98
CA ASP A 37 -15.01 -20.18 -10.02
C ASP A 37 -15.97 -19.23 -9.28
N PRO A 38 -17.12 -18.84 -9.87
CA PRO A 38 -18.10 -17.98 -9.21
C PRO A 38 -18.58 -18.55 -7.86
N GLU A 39 -18.66 -19.87 -7.74
CA GLU A 39 -19.12 -20.54 -6.53
C GLU A 39 -18.10 -20.45 -5.40
N ILE A 40 -16.81 -20.50 -5.74
CA ILE A 40 -15.72 -20.25 -4.78
C ILE A 40 -15.79 -18.80 -4.30
N LEU A 41 -16.04 -17.85 -5.22
CA LEU A 41 -16.14 -16.45 -4.87
C LEU A 41 -17.34 -16.17 -3.94
N ARG A 42 -18.50 -16.79 -4.18
CA ARG A 42 -19.66 -16.70 -3.27
C ARG A 42 -19.34 -17.23 -1.87
N LYS A 43 -18.74 -18.43 -1.79
CA LYS A 43 -18.31 -19.00 -0.51
C LYS A 43 -17.31 -18.12 0.22
N LEU A 44 -16.39 -17.49 -0.52
CA LEU A 44 -15.42 -16.57 0.05
C LEU A 44 -16.14 -15.34 0.66
N LEU A 45 -17.09 -14.74 -0.07
CA LEU A 45 -17.87 -13.61 0.41
C LEU A 45 -18.70 -13.96 1.66
N GLU A 46 -19.34 -15.12 1.67
CA GLU A 46 -20.11 -15.64 2.82
C GLU A 46 -19.23 -15.93 4.04
N PHE A 47 -17.98 -16.34 3.81
CA PHE A 47 -17.05 -16.66 4.88
C PHE A 47 -16.47 -15.43 5.59
N GLN A 48 -16.42 -14.28 4.90
CA GLN A 48 -15.78 -13.06 5.44
C GLN A 48 -16.49 -12.60 6.72
N ALA A 49 -15.74 -12.38 7.79
CA ALA A 49 -16.29 -11.87 9.04
C ALA A 49 -16.71 -10.40 8.91
N GLU A 50 -17.50 -9.93 9.88
CA GLU A 50 -17.97 -8.54 9.95
C GLU A 50 -16.82 -7.53 9.96
N ASP A 51 -15.73 -7.85 10.67
CA ASP A 51 -14.51 -7.03 10.75
C ASP A 51 -13.68 -6.99 9.45
N GLY A 52 -14.13 -7.71 8.41
CA GLY A 52 -13.46 -7.83 7.11
C GLY A 52 -12.46 -8.97 7.02
N SER A 53 -12.24 -9.72 8.10
CA SER A 53 -11.25 -10.79 8.15
C SER A 53 -11.71 -12.05 7.44
N PHE A 54 -10.73 -12.81 6.98
CA PHE A 54 -10.88 -14.22 6.63
C PHE A 54 -10.33 -15.12 7.75
N LEU A 55 -10.49 -14.67 9.00
CA LEU A 55 -10.03 -15.39 10.20
C LEU A 55 -10.51 -16.85 10.16
N LEU A 56 -9.60 -17.78 10.37
CA LEU A 56 -9.90 -19.23 10.35
C LEU A 56 -10.34 -19.76 11.72
N THR A 57 -10.49 -18.87 12.70
CA THR A 57 -11.05 -19.15 14.01
C THR A 57 -12.34 -18.36 14.23
N ASP A 58 -13.06 -18.69 15.30
CA ASP A 58 -14.22 -17.95 15.80
C ASP A 58 -13.84 -16.68 16.58
N SER A 59 -12.60 -16.56 17.07
CA SER A 59 -12.13 -15.35 17.76
C SER A 59 -10.64 -15.04 17.54
N TRP A 60 -10.26 -13.77 17.74
CA TRP A 60 -8.87 -13.30 17.75
C TRP A 60 -8.11 -13.64 19.05
N ASN A 61 -8.75 -14.34 20.00
CA ASN A 61 -8.16 -14.71 21.27
C ASN A 61 -7.14 -15.84 21.10
N MET A 62 -5.97 -15.49 20.59
CA MET A 62 -4.86 -16.40 20.35
C MET A 62 -3.51 -15.66 20.44
N PRO A 63 -2.39 -16.39 20.60
CA PRO A 63 -1.04 -15.84 20.56
C PRO A 63 -0.73 -14.99 19.31
N ALA A 64 0.27 -14.12 19.39
CA ALA A 64 0.54 -13.10 18.37
C ALA A 64 0.93 -13.68 16.99
N ASP A 65 1.72 -14.74 17.00
CA ASP A 65 2.08 -15.60 15.86
C ASP A 65 0.84 -16.26 15.24
N ALA A 66 0.01 -16.91 16.06
CA ALA A 66 -1.23 -17.53 15.59
C ALA A 66 -2.19 -16.52 14.94
N ARG A 67 -2.27 -15.29 15.48
CA ARG A 67 -3.07 -14.22 14.84
C ARG A 67 -2.58 -13.90 13.43
N VAL A 68 -1.27 -13.94 13.20
CA VAL A 68 -0.70 -13.72 11.88
C VAL A 68 -1.07 -14.88 10.96
N ASP A 69 -0.77 -16.11 11.35
CA ASP A 69 -0.94 -17.29 10.49
C ASP A 69 -2.38 -17.65 10.18
N TYR A 70 -3.29 -17.44 11.13
CA TYR A 70 -4.68 -17.88 11.02
C TYR A 70 -5.69 -16.72 10.97
N GLY A 71 -5.22 -15.49 11.11
CA GLY A 71 -6.03 -14.27 10.95
C GLY A 71 -5.58 -13.42 9.77
N TYR A 72 -4.35 -12.92 9.80
CA TYR A 72 -3.83 -11.99 8.79
C TYR A 72 -3.50 -12.69 7.46
N VAL A 73 -2.78 -13.82 7.47
CA VAL A 73 -2.41 -14.55 6.26
C VAL A 73 -3.64 -15.00 5.43
N PRO A 74 -4.68 -15.62 6.01
CA PRO A 74 -5.93 -15.89 5.31
C PRO A 74 -6.59 -14.62 4.79
N THR A 75 -6.50 -13.51 5.54
CA THR A 75 -7.04 -12.23 5.11
C THR A 75 -6.31 -11.68 3.89
N TYR A 76 -4.98 -11.76 3.85
CA TYR A 76 -4.19 -11.37 2.67
C TYR A 76 -4.58 -12.21 1.45
N LEU A 77 -4.72 -13.53 1.62
CA LEU A 77 -5.12 -14.44 0.55
C LEU A 77 -6.54 -14.13 0.04
N GLY A 78 -7.51 -13.99 0.94
CA GLY A 78 -8.89 -13.64 0.60
C GLY A 78 -8.97 -12.27 -0.09
N ALA A 79 -8.25 -11.27 0.42
CA ALA A 79 -8.17 -9.95 -0.19
C ALA A 79 -7.56 -10.00 -1.60
N ALA A 80 -6.51 -10.80 -1.82
CA ALA A 80 -5.90 -10.96 -3.14
C ALA A 80 -6.83 -11.67 -4.14
N ILE A 81 -7.60 -12.67 -3.70
CA ILE A 81 -8.62 -13.33 -4.54
C ILE A 81 -9.72 -12.33 -4.92
N LEU A 82 -10.19 -11.53 -3.96
CA LEU A 82 -11.18 -10.48 -4.21
C LEU A 82 -10.63 -9.37 -5.12
N MET A 83 -9.36 -9.01 -4.98
CA MET A 83 -8.68 -8.04 -5.85
C MET A 83 -8.65 -8.55 -7.29
N ARG A 84 -8.30 -9.82 -7.49
CA ARG A 84 -8.32 -10.45 -8.82
C ARG A 84 -9.72 -10.48 -9.42
N ALA A 85 -10.73 -10.83 -8.62
CA ALA A 85 -12.14 -10.82 -9.02
C ALA A 85 -12.62 -9.41 -9.38
N TYR A 86 -12.21 -8.40 -8.61
CA TYR A 86 -12.51 -7.00 -8.86
C TYR A 86 -11.90 -6.52 -10.17
N LEU A 87 -10.64 -6.87 -10.43
CA LEU A 87 -9.91 -6.40 -11.61
C LEU A 87 -10.36 -7.04 -12.92
N ALA A 88 -11.01 -8.20 -12.86
CA ALA A 88 -11.52 -8.92 -14.01
C ALA A 88 -12.30 -7.99 -14.98
N PRO A 89 -12.07 -8.10 -16.31
CA PRO A 89 -12.82 -7.32 -17.29
C PRO A 89 -14.33 -7.54 -17.17
N GLU A 90 -14.74 -8.80 -16.99
CA GLU A 90 -16.11 -9.24 -16.78
C GLU A 90 -16.22 -9.93 -15.40
N PRO A 91 -16.57 -9.20 -14.34
CA PRO A 91 -16.75 -9.77 -13.01
C PRO A 91 -17.90 -10.76 -12.99
N GLN A 92 -17.68 -11.90 -12.34
CA GLN A 92 -18.68 -12.97 -12.23
C GLN A 92 -19.79 -12.67 -11.21
N LEU A 93 -19.54 -11.67 -10.34
CA LEU A 93 -20.48 -11.12 -9.37
C LEU A 93 -20.49 -9.58 -9.49
N PRO A 94 -21.51 -8.88 -8.97
CA PRO A 94 -21.55 -7.43 -8.99
C PRO A 94 -20.27 -6.79 -8.45
N ARG A 95 -19.67 -5.88 -9.24
CA ARG A 95 -18.37 -5.26 -8.92
C ARG A 95 -18.39 -4.51 -7.59
N GLU A 96 -19.52 -3.88 -7.26
CA GLU A 96 -19.75 -3.18 -5.99
C GLU A 96 -19.69 -4.13 -4.78
N GLN A 97 -20.36 -5.29 -4.87
CA GLN A 97 -20.31 -6.31 -3.83
C GLN A 97 -18.89 -6.82 -3.58
N ILE A 98 -18.12 -7.04 -4.66
CA ILE A 98 -16.72 -7.46 -4.56
C ILE A 98 -15.87 -6.32 -3.95
N ALA A 99 -16.08 -5.07 -4.37
CA ALA A 99 -15.36 -3.92 -3.88
C ALA A 99 -15.58 -3.69 -2.37
N ASP A 100 -16.80 -3.82 -1.88
CA ASP A 100 -17.11 -3.65 -0.46
C ASP A 100 -16.41 -4.70 0.41
N ALA A 101 -16.45 -5.97 0.00
CA ALA A 101 -15.73 -7.05 0.66
C ALA A 101 -14.21 -6.84 0.61
N LEU A 102 -13.69 -6.43 -0.55
CA LEU A 102 -12.27 -6.14 -0.75
C LEU A 102 -11.80 -5.01 0.16
N VAL A 103 -12.51 -3.89 0.20
CA VAL A 103 -12.16 -2.73 1.04
C VAL A 103 -12.09 -3.10 2.52
N ARG A 104 -13.06 -3.90 3.02
CA ARG A 104 -13.02 -4.37 4.41
C ARG A 104 -11.78 -5.23 4.68
N ALA A 105 -11.45 -6.15 3.77
CA ALA A 105 -10.27 -7.01 3.90
C ALA A 105 -8.94 -6.23 3.81
N LEU A 106 -8.85 -5.26 2.89
CA LEU A 106 -7.67 -4.40 2.73
C LEU A 106 -7.45 -3.52 3.97
N ARG A 107 -8.52 -2.90 4.50
CA ARG A 107 -8.45 -2.11 5.74
C ARG A 107 -7.95 -2.93 6.92
N LEU A 108 -8.43 -4.17 7.07
CA LEU A 108 -7.96 -5.06 8.11
C LEU A 108 -6.48 -5.43 7.89
N SER A 109 -6.09 -5.73 6.65
CA SER A 109 -4.70 -6.05 6.28
C SER A 109 -3.72 -4.94 6.67
N CYS A 110 -4.16 -3.68 6.62
CA CYS A 110 -3.35 -2.52 6.99
C CYS A 110 -3.03 -2.42 8.49
N LYS A 111 -3.78 -3.08 9.38
CA LYS A 111 -3.60 -2.93 10.84
C LYS A 111 -2.20 -3.30 11.33
N ARG A 112 -1.50 -4.17 10.60
CA ARG A 112 -0.10 -4.56 10.88
C ARG A 112 0.91 -3.99 9.87
N ARG A 113 0.50 -3.08 9.00
CA ARG A 113 1.29 -2.63 7.84
C ARG A 113 1.84 -3.82 7.01
N LEU A 114 1.04 -4.88 6.88
CA LEU A 114 1.43 -6.13 6.21
C LEU A 114 2.60 -6.90 6.85
N ALA A 115 3.04 -6.52 8.06
CA ALA A 115 4.18 -7.15 8.72
C ALA A 115 3.87 -8.56 9.26
N GLY A 116 4.89 -9.43 9.16
CA GLY A 116 4.92 -10.76 9.81
C GLY A 116 5.03 -10.68 11.34
N HIS A 117 5.33 -11.79 11.99
CA HIS A 117 5.55 -11.85 13.44
C HIS A 117 7.05 -11.87 13.80
N GLY A 118 7.40 -11.33 14.97
CA GLY A 118 8.74 -11.49 15.56
C GLY A 118 9.89 -11.07 14.65
N TYR A 119 10.97 -11.87 14.65
CA TYR A 119 12.18 -11.64 13.86
C TYR A 119 11.99 -11.90 12.35
N GLU A 120 10.88 -12.51 11.94
CA GLU A 120 10.53 -12.82 10.54
C GLU A 120 9.57 -11.78 9.94
N ALA A 121 9.45 -10.59 10.56
CA ALA A 121 8.54 -9.55 10.13
C ALA A 121 8.75 -9.13 8.66
N GLU A 122 10.00 -9.12 8.19
CA GLU A 122 10.33 -8.79 6.80
C GLU A 122 9.92 -9.90 5.82
N GLU A 123 10.14 -11.17 6.16
CA GLU A 123 9.68 -12.30 5.34
C GLU A 123 8.15 -12.32 5.22
N GLY A 124 7.44 -12.04 6.32
CA GLY A 124 5.99 -11.90 6.29
C GLY A 124 5.50 -10.74 5.42
N THR A 125 6.24 -9.63 5.39
CA THR A 125 5.92 -8.49 4.51
C THR A 125 6.12 -8.87 3.04
N LEU A 126 7.23 -9.54 2.73
CA LEU A 126 7.53 -10.05 1.38
C LEU A 126 6.45 -11.04 0.93
N PHE A 127 6.05 -11.95 1.82
CA PHE A 127 4.96 -12.90 1.57
C PHE A 127 3.64 -12.17 1.26
N ALA A 128 3.24 -11.20 2.07
CA ALA A 128 2.01 -10.44 1.86
C ALA A 128 2.01 -9.72 0.51
N LEU A 129 3.11 -9.04 0.15
CA LEU A 129 3.23 -8.35 -1.13
C LEU A 129 3.22 -9.34 -2.32
N ARG A 130 3.81 -10.52 -2.19
CA ARG A 130 3.73 -11.59 -3.20
C ARG A 130 2.29 -12.11 -3.38
N VAL A 131 1.56 -12.27 -2.27
CA VAL A 131 0.14 -12.64 -2.31
C VAL A 131 -0.67 -11.58 -3.06
N PHE A 132 -0.49 -10.29 -2.73
CA PHE A 132 -1.18 -9.22 -3.45
C PHE A 132 -0.74 -9.08 -4.91
N LYS A 133 0.54 -9.32 -5.23
CA LYS A 133 1.02 -9.40 -6.62
C LYS A 133 0.21 -10.41 -7.43
N LEU A 134 0.00 -11.62 -6.90
CA LEU A 134 -0.84 -12.65 -7.55
C LEU A 134 -2.30 -12.20 -7.70
N GLY A 135 -2.78 -11.33 -6.81
CA GLY A 135 -4.09 -10.70 -6.91
C GLY A 135 -4.21 -9.56 -7.92
N GLY A 136 -3.10 -9.12 -8.52
CA GLY A 136 -3.07 -7.99 -9.45
C GLY A 136 -2.78 -6.64 -8.80
N LEU A 137 -1.96 -6.61 -7.73
CA LEU A 137 -1.63 -5.38 -6.97
C LEU A 137 -1.25 -4.18 -7.85
N ARG A 138 -0.40 -4.41 -8.87
CA ARG A 138 0.03 -3.34 -9.77
C ARG A 138 -1.17 -2.68 -10.47
N ASP A 139 -2.00 -3.50 -11.10
CA ASP A 139 -3.19 -3.03 -11.84
C ASP A 139 -4.20 -2.39 -10.89
N PHE A 140 -4.32 -2.90 -9.66
CA PHE A 140 -5.17 -2.30 -8.63
C PHE A 140 -4.74 -0.87 -8.28
N LEU A 141 -3.44 -0.64 -8.10
CA LEU A 141 -2.90 0.69 -7.80
C LEU A 141 -3.05 1.66 -8.99
N GLU A 142 -3.14 1.17 -10.23
CA GLU A 142 -3.29 1.99 -11.44
C GLU A 142 -4.77 2.29 -11.77
N LYS A 143 -5.65 1.29 -11.68
CA LYS A 143 -7.01 1.36 -12.23
C LYS A 143 -7.99 2.13 -11.36
N ASP A 144 -7.92 1.99 -10.04
CA ASP A 144 -8.87 2.63 -9.13
C ASP A 144 -8.21 3.19 -7.87
N PRO A 145 -7.61 4.38 -7.97
CA PRO A 145 -6.85 4.99 -6.90
C PRO A 145 -7.70 5.54 -5.74
N ALA A 146 -9.03 5.51 -5.88
CA ALA A 146 -9.97 5.90 -4.84
C ALA A 146 -10.35 4.72 -3.93
N ILE A 147 -10.15 3.47 -4.37
CA ILE A 147 -10.47 2.29 -3.56
C ILE A 147 -9.39 2.05 -2.51
N CYS A 148 -9.81 2.15 -1.25
CA CYS A 148 -8.99 1.95 -0.05
C CYS A 148 -7.64 2.69 -0.11
N PRO A 149 -7.64 4.03 -0.11
CA PRO A 149 -6.40 4.83 -0.17
C PRO A 149 -5.46 4.53 1.02
N GLU A 150 -5.99 4.03 2.14
CA GLU A 150 -5.21 3.57 3.29
C GLU A 150 -4.27 2.41 2.90
N PHE A 151 -4.79 1.42 2.18
CA PHE A 151 -3.99 0.28 1.72
C PHE A 151 -2.96 0.71 0.67
N GLN A 152 -3.35 1.57 -0.26
CA GLN A 152 -2.42 2.11 -1.25
C GLN A 152 -1.28 2.87 -0.58
N ALA A 153 -1.58 3.70 0.43
CA ALA A 153 -0.56 4.43 1.18
C ALA A 153 0.40 3.48 1.92
N VAL A 154 -0.10 2.39 2.52
CA VAL A 154 0.76 1.37 3.15
C VAL A 154 1.69 0.72 2.13
N VAL A 155 1.15 0.25 1.00
CA VAL A 155 1.95 -0.41 -0.04
C VAL A 155 3.01 0.53 -0.61
N TRP A 156 2.62 1.76 -0.94
CA TRP A 156 3.56 2.76 -1.45
C TRP A 156 4.66 3.11 -0.44
N SER A 157 4.33 3.24 0.84
CA SER A 157 5.34 3.49 1.88
C SER A 157 6.30 2.31 2.02
N LEU A 158 5.82 1.07 1.91
CA LEU A 158 6.69 -0.11 1.91
C LEU A 158 7.63 -0.11 0.70
N ILE A 159 7.12 0.19 -0.50
CA ILE A 159 7.93 0.32 -1.73
C ILE A 159 9.02 1.39 -1.53
N ASP A 160 8.64 2.59 -1.10
CA ASP A 160 9.59 3.71 -0.91
C ASP A 160 10.65 3.38 0.14
N GLU A 161 10.25 2.84 1.29
CA GLU A 161 11.17 2.46 2.37
C GLU A 161 12.20 1.42 1.89
N ARG A 162 11.76 0.39 1.16
CA ARG A 162 12.67 -0.62 0.62
C ARG A 162 13.58 -0.05 -0.46
N GLU A 163 13.07 0.81 -1.34
CA GLU A 163 13.90 1.48 -2.35
C GLU A 163 14.94 2.41 -1.75
N ALA A 164 14.60 3.13 -0.67
CA ALA A 164 15.55 3.96 0.06
C ALA A 164 16.68 3.13 0.65
N GLN A 165 16.36 2.01 1.31
CA GLN A 165 17.35 1.08 1.87
C GLN A 165 18.27 0.48 0.78
N LEU A 166 17.70 0.06 -0.34
CA LEU A 166 18.47 -0.45 -1.48
C LEU A 166 19.46 0.57 -2.02
N LYS A 167 19.05 1.85 -2.08
CA LYS A 167 19.92 2.96 -2.51
C LYS A 167 21.02 3.28 -1.48
N SER A 168 20.76 3.15 -0.17
CA SER A 168 21.73 3.51 0.88
C SER A 168 22.72 2.41 1.22
N GLU A 169 22.31 1.15 1.24
CA GLU A 169 23.14 0.04 1.73
C GLU A 169 23.93 -0.65 0.62
N GLY A 170 23.49 -0.52 -0.64
CA GLY A 170 24.14 -1.13 -1.81
C GLY A 170 24.24 -2.66 -1.77
N THR A 171 23.61 -3.32 -0.79
CA THR A 171 23.89 -4.74 -0.43
C THR A 171 22.68 -5.66 -0.34
N ILE A 172 21.50 -5.28 -0.80
CA ILE A 172 20.38 -6.24 -0.94
C ILE A 172 20.03 -6.42 -2.43
N GLN A 173 20.86 -7.19 -3.12
CA GLN A 173 20.45 -7.83 -4.38
C GLN A 173 19.70 -9.13 -4.04
N GLY A 174 18.50 -9.32 -4.59
CA GLY A 174 17.68 -10.51 -4.33
C GLY A 174 16.18 -10.28 -4.48
N ALA A 175 15.37 -11.11 -3.80
CA ALA A 175 13.91 -11.21 -3.94
C ALA A 175 13.12 -9.89 -3.82
N TRP A 176 13.65 -8.89 -3.10
CA TRP A 176 13.03 -7.57 -3.01
C TRP A 176 13.14 -6.77 -4.30
N HIS A 177 14.29 -6.79 -4.97
CA HIS A 177 14.51 -6.00 -6.18
C HIS A 177 13.55 -6.43 -7.30
N GLU A 178 13.46 -7.74 -7.55
CA GLU A 178 12.54 -8.31 -8.55
C GLU A 178 11.10 -7.99 -8.21
N LEU A 179 10.68 -8.22 -6.96
CA LEU A 179 9.31 -7.98 -6.54
C LEU A 179 8.91 -6.51 -6.69
N LEU A 180 9.77 -5.57 -6.26
CA LEU A 180 9.49 -4.15 -6.33
C LEU A 180 9.28 -3.69 -7.78
N GLU A 181 10.11 -4.15 -8.72
CA GLU A 181 9.93 -3.81 -10.13
C GLU A 181 8.61 -4.33 -10.71
N GLU A 182 8.20 -5.53 -10.33
CA GLU A 182 6.98 -6.17 -10.79
C GLU A 182 5.70 -5.52 -10.23
N ILE A 183 5.69 -5.14 -8.94
CA ILE A 183 4.51 -4.56 -8.30
C ILE A 183 4.39 -3.06 -8.51
N ARG A 184 5.47 -2.37 -8.87
CA ARG A 184 5.47 -0.90 -8.96
C ARG A 184 4.55 -0.43 -10.11
N PRO A 185 3.63 0.50 -9.85
CA PRO A 185 2.82 1.13 -10.90
C PRO A 185 3.65 1.98 -11.88
N GLY A 186 3.10 2.20 -13.08
CA GLY A 186 3.67 3.11 -14.07
C GLY A 186 3.47 4.60 -13.76
N ARG A 187 2.48 4.91 -12.91
CA ARG A 187 2.12 6.28 -12.51
C ARG A 187 1.84 6.37 -11.02
N ARG A 188 2.02 7.56 -10.47
CA ARG A 188 1.79 7.87 -9.06
C ARG A 188 1.26 9.28 -8.88
N ARG A 189 0.52 9.51 -7.80
CA ARG A 189 0.10 10.86 -7.40
C ARG A 189 1.16 11.51 -6.51
N TYR A 190 1.56 12.71 -6.87
CA TYR A 190 2.53 13.54 -6.18
C TYR A 190 1.88 14.83 -5.67
N LEU A 191 2.10 15.15 -4.40
CA LEU A 191 1.67 16.36 -3.72
C LEU A 191 2.83 17.35 -3.67
N ALA A 192 2.67 18.47 -4.38
CA ALA A 192 3.58 19.59 -4.34
C ALA A 192 3.04 20.70 -3.41
N TYR A 193 3.87 21.15 -2.48
CA TYR A 193 3.56 22.24 -1.54
C TYR A 193 4.54 23.42 -1.63
N GLY A 194 5.50 23.37 -2.58
CA GLY A 194 6.54 24.37 -2.78
C GLY A 194 6.78 24.67 -4.25
N SER A 195 8.05 24.68 -4.68
CA SER A 195 8.45 25.07 -6.04
C SER A 195 7.72 24.31 -7.16
N ASN A 196 7.48 23.00 -6.97
CA ASN A 196 6.73 22.13 -7.87
C ASN A 196 5.21 22.42 -7.94
N MET A 197 4.70 23.44 -7.24
CA MET A 197 3.33 23.95 -7.49
C MET A 197 3.26 24.75 -8.80
N CYS A 198 4.39 25.29 -9.28
CA CYS A 198 4.48 26.02 -10.54
C CYS A 198 4.45 25.07 -11.73
N ALA A 199 3.50 25.27 -12.65
CA ALA A 199 3.33 24.44 -13.84
C ALA A 199 4.56 24.49 -14.78
N GLU A 200 5.22 25.63 -14.90
CA GLU A 200 6.41 25.77 -15.74
C GLU A 200 7.59 24.94 -15.20
N GLN A 201 7.82 24.98 -13.88
CA GLN A 201 8.85 24.17 -13.24
C GLN A 201 8.53 22.68 -13.34
N MET A 202 7.27 22.30 -13.13
CA MET A 202 6.82 20.92 -13.31
C MET A 202 7.01 20.44 -14.73
N ARG A 203 6.71 21.25 -15.75
CA ARG A 203 6.93 20.86 -17.16
C ARG A 203 8.41 20.59 -17.48
N TYR A 204 9.33 21.34 -16.86
CA TYR A 204 10.77 21.11 -17.03
C TYR A 204 11.24 19.85 -16.30
N ARG A 205 10.82 19.63 -15.05
CA ARG A 205 11.27 18.50 -14.22
C ARG A 205 10.57 17.19 -14.56
N CYS A 206 9.29 17.28 -14.94
CA CYS A 206 8.37 16.16 -15.14
C CYS A 206 7.52 16.38 -16.41
N PRO A 207 8.07 16.14 -17.61
CA PRO A 207 7.39 16.43 -18.87
C PRO A 207 6.08 15.64 -19.07
N GLN A 208 5.92 14.49 -18.41
CA GLN A 208 4.71 13.66 -18.51
C GLN A 208 3.68 13.95 -17.39
N ALA A 209 3.96 14.93 -16.52
CA ALA A 209 3.08 15.21 -15.40
C ALA A 209 1.74 15.82 -15.83
N ALA A 210 0.66 15.34 -15.22
CA ALA A 210 -0.68 15.87 -15.42
C ALA A 210 -1.24 16.45 -14.11
N LYS A 211 -1.81 17.65 -14.15
CA LYS A 211 -2.43 18.26 -12.96
C LYS A 211 -3.75 17.56 -12.67
N ILE A 212 -3.89 17.00 -11.46
CA ILE A 212 -5.16 16.40 -10.99
C ILE A 212 -6.04 17.47 -10.33
N GLY A 213 -5.45 18.31 -9.48
CA GLY A 213 -6.24 19.30 -8.74
C GLY A 213 -5.43 20.03 -7.67
N VAL A 214 -6.15 20.74 -6.82
CA VAL A 214 -5.60 21.46 -5.67
C VAL A 214 -6.29 20.99 -4.40
N THR A 215 -5.59 21.03 -3.28
CA THR A 215 -6.14 20.65 -1.98
C THR A 215 -5.41 21.38 -0.85
N TYR A 216 -5.87 21.15 0.38
CA TYR A 216 -5.18 21.54 1.59
C TYR A 216 -4.74 20.29 2.35
N LEU A 217 -3.44 20.18 2.63
CA LEU A 217 -2.92 19.18 3.54
C LEU A 217 -3.20 19.65 4.98
N LYS A 218 -4.18 19.00 5.63
CA LYS A 218 -4.61 19.31 7.00
C LYS A 218 -3.59 18.81 8.02
N ASP A 219 -3.47 19.52 9.15
CA ASP A 219 -2.60 19.21 10.29
C ASP A 219 -1.09 19.24 9.95
N TRP A 220 -0.72 19.99 8.91
CA TRP A 220 0.65 20.19 8.46
C TRP A 220 0.88 21.65 8.07
N SER A 221 2.04 22.18 8.46
CA SER A 221 2.49 23.53 8.11
C SER A 221 3.66 23.51 7.16
N LEU A 222 3.68 24.48 6.24
CA LEU A 222 4.88 24.81 5.47
C LEU A 222 5.95 25.43 6.38
N ARG A 223 7.19 24.99 6.23
CA ARG A 223 8.39 25.49 6.93
C ARG A 223 9.50 25.72 5.92
N LEU A 224 10.35 26.72 6.19
CA LEU A 224 11.49 27.05 5.34
C LEU A 224 12.79 26.89 6.13
N TYR A 225 13.67 26.01 5.67
CA TYR A 225 15.06 25.89 6.13
C TYR A 225 15.98 26.33 4.99
N GLY A 226 15.77 27.54 4.47
CA GLY A 226 16.32 28.00 3.18
C GLY A 226 15.55 27.44 1.97
N VAL A 227 15.04 26.21 2.06
CA VAL A 227 14.11 25.59 1.10
C VAL A 227 12.89 25.01 1.82
N ALA A 228 11.82 24.73 1.07
CA ALA A 228 10.50 24.37 1.59
C ALA A 228 10.38 22.92 2.06
N THR A 229 9.85 22.70 3.26
CA THR A 229 9.39 21.40 3.77
C THR A 229 8.03 21.55 4.43
N ILE A 230 7.37 20.43 4.74
CA ILE A 230 6.19 20.37 5.60
C ILE A 230 6.54 19.68 6.93
N GLU A 231 5.88 20.11 8.00
CA GLU A 231 5.99 19.51 9.34
C GLU A 231 4.60 19.35 9.99
N PRO A 232 4.38 18.31 10.82
CA PRO A 232 3.11 18.16 11.53
C PRO A 232 2.82 19.38 12.41
N ASN A 233 1.61 19.93 12.27
CA ASN A 233 1.11 21.01 13.11
C ASN A 233 -0.43 20.93 13.18
N PRO A 234 -0.98 20.29 14.22
CA PRO A 234 -2.43 20.09 14.36
C PRO A 234 -3.21 21.41 14.26
N GLY A 235 -4.29 21.40 13.48
CA GLY A 235 -5.15 22.57 13.24
C GLY A 235 -4.69 23.50 12.12
N ASP A 236 -3.46 23.37 11.61
CA ASP A 236 -2.99 24.14 10.46
C ASP A 236 -3.32 23.45 9.12
N LYS A 237 -3.14 24.16 8.01
CA LYS A 237 -3.33 23.62 6.66
C LYS A 237 -2.36 24.20 5.65
N THR A 238 -1.71 23.33 4.88
CA THR A 238 -0.79 23.73 3.81
C THR A 238 -1.46 23.61 2.44
N PRO A 239 -1.50 24.67 1.61
CA PRO A 239 -2.01 24.58 0.25
C PRO A 239 -1.10 23.68 -0.60
N ALA A 240 -1.70 22.84 -1.45
CA ALA A 240 -0.95 21.91 -2.28
C ALA A 240 -1.59 21.69 -3.66
N VAL A 241 -0.74 21.34 -4.63
CA VAL A 241 -1.14 20.90 -5.97
C VAL A 241 -0.88 19.40 -6.09
N ILE A 242 -1.86 18.66 -6.59
CA ILE A 242 -1.73 17.23 -6.86
C ILE A 242 -1.46 17.02 -8.35
N TRP A 243 -0.37 16.31 -8.64
CA TRP A 243 0.06 15.89 -9.96
C TRP A 243 -0.02 14.38 -10.07
N GLU A 244 -0.33 13.87 -11.26
CA GLU A 244 0.00 12.52 -11.67
C GLU A 244 1.36 12.56 -12.35
N ILE A 245 2.29 11.71 -11.95
CA ILE A 245 3.65 11.64 -12.48
C ILE A 245 3.96 10.22 -12.98
N SER A 246 4.76 10.11 -14.03
CA SER A 246 5.29 8.83 -14.51
C SER A 246 6.45 8.33 -13.64
N ARG A 247 6.88 7.07 -13.83
CA ARG A 247 8.10 6.55 -13.19
C ARG A 247 9.35 7.39 -13.53
N ASP A 248 9.46 7.90 -14.75
CA ASP A 248 10.62 8.70 -15.17
C ASP A 248 10.59 10.11 -14.61
N ASP A 249 9.39 10.69 -14.48
CA ASP A 249 9.18 11.95 -13.75
C ASP A 249 9.57 11.79 -12.27
N GLU A 250 9.18 10.68 -11.62
CA GLU A 250 9.55 10.39 -10.23
C GLU A 250 11.08 10.23 -10.08
N LYS A 251 11.75 9.53 -11.01
CA LYS A 251 13.22 9.44 -11.03
C LYS A 251 13.88 10.81 -11.21
N SER A 252 13.26 11.69 -11.99
CA SER A 252 13.72 13.07 -12.16
C SER A 252 13.62 13.84 -10.86
N LEU A 253 12.44 13.80 -10.22
CA LEU A 253 12.20 14.43 -8.91
C LEU A 253 13.13 13.88 -7.83
N ASP A 254 13.35 12.57 -7.77
CA ASP A 254 14.29 11.95 -6.81
C ASP A 254 15.67 12.59 -6.87
N ARG A 255 16.18 12.93 -8.08
CA ARG A 255 17.46 13.63 -8.24
C ARG A 255 17.39 15.09 -7.77
N PHE A 256 16.33 15.81 -8.13
CA PHE A 256 16.16 17.22 -7.73
C PHE A 256 15.98 17.40 -6.22
N GLU A 257 15.30 16.46 -5.57
CA GLU A 257 15.01 16.49 -4.13
C GLU A 257 16.13 15.83 -3.31
N GLY A 258 17.16 15.26 -3.96
CA GLY A 258 18.26 14.56 -3.29
C GLY A 258 17.81 13.35 -2.47
N TYR A 259 16.82 12.61 -2.97
CA TYR A 259 16.26 11.43 -2.31
C TYR A 259 17.26 10.25 -2.33
N PRO A 260 17.43 9.49 -1.22
CA PRO A 260 16.70 9.59 0.05
C PRO A 260 17.39 10.45 1.13
N GLU A 261 18.51 11.11 0.83
CA GLU A 261 19.34 11.77 1.85
C GLU A 261 18.79 13.13 2.30
N CYS A 262 18.42 13.99 1.34
CA CYS A 262 17.96 15.37 1.62
C CYS A 262 16.47 15.41 1.95
N TYR A 263 15.67 14.64 1.21
CA TYR A 263 14.25 14.45 1.42
C TYR A 263 13.91 12.95 1.39
N THR A 264 12.95 12.55 2.21
CA THR A 264 12.30 11.23 2.16
C THR A 264 10.92 11.33 1.51
N LYS A 265 10.30 10.21 1.17
CA LYS A 265 8.93 10.15 0.64
C LYS A 265 7.96 9.81 1.75
N GLN A 266 6.85 10.52 1.82
CA GLN A 266 5.76 10.22 2.74
C GLN A 266 4.43 10.19 2.01
N ASN A 267 3.61 9.18 2.28
CA ASN A 267 2.27 9.05 1.71
C ASN A 267 1.23 9.68 2.63
N PHE A 268 0.35 10.47 2.03
CA PHE A 268 -0.75 11.17 2.69
C PHE A 268 -2.06 10.76 2.05
N ILE A 269 -3.14 10.77 2.85
CA ILE A 269 -4.49 10.65 2.32
C ILE A 269 -5.09 12.05 2.25
N VAL A 270 -5.36 12.52 1.03
CA VAL A 270 -5.95 13.84 0.79
C VAL A 270 -7.29 13.71 0.07
N THR A 271 -8.14 14.73 0.20
CA THR A 271 -9.40 14.81 -0.54
C THR A 271 -9.27 15.83 -1.65
N VAL A 272 -9.58 15.43 -2.88
CA VAL A 272 -9.64 16.31 -4.06
C VAL A 272 -11.02 16.13 -4.66
N GLN A 273 -11.80 17.23 -4.74
CA GLN A 273 -13.15 17.22 -5.31
C GLN A 273 -14.09 16.14 -4.72
N GLY A 274 -13.99 15.87 -3.41
CA GLY A 274 -14.81 14.86 -2.72
C GLY A 274 -14.24 13.44 -2.76
N THR A 275 -13.23 13.17 -3.58
CA THR A 275 -12.58 11.85 -3.67
C THR A 275 -11.30 11.81 -2.84
N ARG A 276 -11.13 10.73 -2.06
CA ARG A 276 -9.92 10.50 -1.26
C ARG A 276 -8.85 9.76 -2.09
N PHE A 277 -7.61 10.20 -2.01
CA PHE A 277 -6.47 9.60 -2.71
C PHE A 277 -5.28 9.42 -1.77
N SER A 278 -4.51 8.35 -1.99
CA SER A 278 -3.12 8.30 -1.52
C SER A 278 -2.23 9.15 -2.44
N VAL A 279 -1.44 10.05 -1.86
CA VAL A 279 -0.51 10.92 -2.58
C VAL A 279 0.84 10.94 -1.88
N MET A 280 1.93 10.93 -2.65
CA MET A 280 3.28 11.04 -2.11
C MET A 280 3.72 12.50 -2.05
N ALA A 281 4.39 12.90 -0.98
CA ALA A 281 5.15 14.15 -0.96
C ALA A 281 6.59 13.87 -0.51
N TYR A 282 7.52 14.68 -1.00
CA TYR A 282 8.87 14.73 -0.44
C TYR A 282 8.82 15.50 0.88
N VAL A 283 9.45 15.00 1.93
CA VAL A 283 9.54 15.67 3.25
C VAL A 283 11.00 15.69 3.67
N MET A 284 11.51 16.85 4.10
CA MET A 284 12.92 17.02 4.42
C MET A 284 13.34 16.09 5.56
N THR A 285 14.47 15.41 5.40
CA THR A 285 14.99 14.53 6.45
C THR A 285 15.50 15.33 7.65
N GLU A 286 15.41 14.79 8.86
CA GLU A 286 15.95 15.46 10.06
C GLU A 286 17.45 15.73 9.95
N ARG A 287 18.21 14.83 9.32
CA ARG A 287 19.64 15.01 9.03
C ARG A 287 19.87 16.25 8.16
N ASN A 288 19.07 16.44 7.11
CA ASN A 288 19.21 17.60 6.24
C ASN A 288 18.76 18.90 6.93
N LYS A 289 17.69 18.86 7.74
CA LYS A 289 17.27 20.00 8.57
C LYS A 289 18.39 20.46 9.51
N GLN A 290 19.04 19.52 10.20
CA GLN A 290 20.17 19.81 11.08
C GLN A 290 21.34 20.43 10.32
N ARG A 291 21.70 19.87 9.16
CA ARG A 291 22.75 20.42 8.29
C ARG A 291 22.44 21.87 7.91
N LEU A 292 21.23 22.16 7.45
CA LEU A 292 20.84 23.50 7.01
C LEU A 292 20.76 24.51 8.15
N ARG A 293 20.28 24.11 9.34
CA ARG A 293 20.31 24.96 10.54
C ARG A 293 21.73 25.40 10.89
N ASN A 294 22.68 24.47 10.77
CA ASN A 294 24.10 24.72 11.06
C ASN A 294 24.84 25.50 9.97
N THR A 295 24.22 25.70 8.80
CA THR A 295 24.83 26.43 7.65
C THR A 295 24.31 27.88 7.56
N THR A 296 23.43 28.31 8.47
CA THR A 296 23.06 29.73 8.59
C THR A 296 24.30 30.51 9.03
N PRO A 297 24.73 31.58 8.33
CA PRO A 297 25.89 32.36 8.73
C PRO A 297 25.68 32.94 10.12
N SER A 298 26.73 32.91 10.96
CA SER A 298 26.93 33.96 11.96
C SER A 298 26.80 35.33 11.28
N GLU A 299 26.03 36.21 11.89
CA GLU A 299 25.71 37.59 11.48
C GLU A 299 26.82 38.34 10.75
#